data_AF-A0A183T3C4-F1
#
_entry.id   AF-A0A183T3C4-F1
#
_cell.length_a   1.000
_cell.length_b   1.000
_cell.length_c   1.000
_cell.angle_alpha   90.00
_cell.angle_beta   90.00
_cell.angle_gamma   90.00
#
_symmetry.space_group_name_H-M   'P 1'
#
loop_
_entity.id
_entity.type
_entity.pdbx_description
1 polymer ?
#
loop_
_entity_poly.entity_id
_entity_poly.type
_entity_poly.pdbx_seq_one_letter_code
_entity_poly.pdbx_strand_id
1 'polypeptide(L)'
;MWRQGQVPQDRYTTFADLTEAFDTVNRDGLGNMVRKFGCPKKFTHMVRQLHDGMMACLTENGAVSVTFAITNGVKQGCFFAPTLYILIYSAILMDAYRDERPGIRIP
;
A
#
# COMPACT_ATOMS: atom_id res chain seq x y z
N MET A 1 -24.87 3.01 9.59
CA MET A 1 -25.25 3.93 10.68
C MET A 1 -23.98 4.52 11.28
N TRP A 2 -23.43 5.57 10.67
CA TRP A 2 -22.32 6.33 11.24
C TRP A 2 -22.90 7.33 12.25
N ARG A 3 -22.49 7.26 13.52
CA ARG A 3 -22.85 8.30 14.49
C ARG A 3 -22.01 9.53 14.20
N GLN A 4 -22.64 10.63 13.80
CA GLN A 4 -22.02 11.95 13.85
C GLN A 4 -21.85 12.33 15.33
N GLY A 5 -20.66 12.09 15.87
CA GLY A 5 -20.22 12.79 17.09
C GLY A 5 -20.00 14.26 16.74
N GLN A 6 -20.51 15.18 17.57
CA GLN A 6 -20.29 16.61 17.37
C GLN A 6 -18.79 16.91 17.44
N VAL A 7 -18.23 17.36 16.32
CA VAL A 7 -16.84 17.84 16.23
C VAL A 7 -16.82 19.31 16.70
N PRO A 8 -15.92 19.72 17.61
CA PRO A 8 -15.78 21.12 18.01
C PRO A 8 -15.52 22.03 16.79
N GLN A 9 -16.07 23.25 16.80
CA GLN A 9 -16.16 24.15 15.63
C GLN A 9 -14.83 24.64 15.03
N ASP A 10 -13.68 24.29 15.62
CA ASP A 10 -12.35 24.73 15.20
C ASP A 10 -11.45 23.57 14.69
N ARG A 11 -12.03 22.48 14.17
CA ARG A 11 -11.25 21.33 13.68
C ARG A 11 -11.62 20.97 12.26
N TYR A 12 -10.70 21.27 11.33
CA TYR A 12 -10.77 20.80 9.95
C TYR A 12 -10.17 19.39 9.85
N THR A 13 -10.82 18.51 9.09
CA THR A 13 -10.34 17.16 8.78
C THR A 13 -10.27 17.01 7.26
N THR A 14 -9.12 16.54 6.76
CA THR A 14 -8.92 16.23 5.33
C THR A 14 -8.84 14.73 5.17
N PHE A 15 -9.65 14.18 4.26
CA PHE A 15 -9.57 12.78 3.84
C PHE A 15 -8.74 12.70 2.55
N ALA A 16 -7.73 11.83 2.56
CA ALA A 16 -6.95 11.50 1.38
C ALA A 16 -7.28 10.07 0.94
N ASP A 17 -7.54 9.89 -0.34
CA ASP A 17 -7.74 8.59 -0.97
C ASP A 17 -6.54 8.25 -1.85
N LEU A 18 -6.12 6.98 -1.84
CA LEU A 18 -4.98 6.50 -2.62
C LEU A 18 -5.51 5.67 -3.79
N THR A 19 -5.40 6.23 -5.00
CA THR A 19 -5.84 5.58 -6.24
C THR A 19 -5.06 4.30 -6.52
N GLU A 20 -5.78 3.19 -6.76
CA GLU A 20 -5.20 1.87 -7.14
C GLU A 20 -4.04 1.44 -6.21
N ALA A 21 -4.26 1.59 -4.91
CA ALA A 21 -3.18 1.54 -3.93
C ALA A 21 -2.45 0.19 -3.85
N PHE A 22 -3.12 -0.91 -4.22
CA PHE A 22 -2.48 -2.22 -4.31
C PHE A 22 -1.64 -2.38 -5.58
N ASP A 23 -2.03 -1.75 -6.69
CA ASP A 23 -1.40 -1.89 -8.00
C ASP A 23 -0.17 -0.98 -8.15
N THR A 24 -0.09 0.08 -7.36
CA THR A 24 1.00 1.07 -7.36
C THR A 24 2.21 0.69 -6.49
N VAL A 25 2.12 -0.39 -5.70
CA VAL A 25 3.21 -0.81 -4.80
C VAL A 25 4.48 -1.18 -5.59
N ASN A 26 5.58 -0.46 -5.36
CA ASN A 26 6.88 -0.84 -5.92
C ASN A 26 7.43 -2.10 -5.21
N ARG A 27 7.74 -3.16 -5.98
CA ARG A 27 8.17 -4.46 -5.42
C ARG A 27 9.55 -4.44 -4.76
N ASP A 28 10.49 -3.72 -5.36
CA ASP A 28 11.83 -3.57 -4.79
C ASP A 28 11.80 -2.74 -3.51
N GLY A 29 10.99 -1.67 -3.52
CA GLY A 29 10.67 -0.84 -2.38
C GLY A 29 10.07 -1.65 -1.25
N LEU A 30 9.05 -2.48 -1.54
CA LEU A 30 8.44 -3.39 -0.57
C LEU A 30 9.49 -4.34 0.05
N GLY A 31 10.32 -4.98 -0.78
CA GLY A 31 11.37 -5.89 -0.29
C GLY A 31 12.40 -5.20 0.62
N ASN A 32 12.79 -3.97 0.27
CA ASN A 32 13.71 -3.16 1.08
C ASN A 32 13.07 -2.70 2.38
N MET A 33 11.78 -2.36 2.35
CA MET A 33 11.03 -1.85 3.48
C MET A 33 10.77 -2.97 4.50
N VAL A 34 10.31 -4.14 4.07
CA VAL A 34 10.15 -5.33 4.92
C VAL A 34 11.45 -5.67 5.67
N ARG A 35 12.61 -5.52 5.00
CA ARG A 35 13.92 -5.71 5.63
C ARG A 35 14.22 -4.62 6.67
N LYS A 36 13.92 -3.35 6.37
CA LYS A 36 14.13 -2.20 7.27
C LYS A 36 13.29 -2.28 8.55
N PHE A 37 12.09 -2.84 8.48
CA PHE A 37 11.22 -3.07 9.64
C PHE A 37 11.60 -4.29 10.49
N GLY A 38 12.72 -4.97 10.18
CA GLY A 38 13.22 -6.09 10.97
C GLY A 38 12.40 -7.38 10.80
N CYS A 39 11.59 -7.49 9.74
CA CYS A 39 10.86 -8.71 9.48
C CYS A 39 11.84 -9.88 9.26
N PRO A 40 11.51 -11.10 9.74
CA PRO A 40 12.37 -12.26 9.54
C PRO A 40 12.67 -12.51 8.07
N LYS A 41 13.90 -12.96 7.76
CA LYS A 41 14.30 -13.30 6.38
C LYS A 41 13.32 -14.26 5.68
N LYS A 42 12.73 -15.19 6.43
CA LYS A 42 11.69 -16.11 5.94
C LYS A 42 10.46 -15.35 5.42
N PHE A 43 10.02 -14.30 6.12
CA PHE A 43 8.90 -13.47 5.70
C PHE A 43 9.22 -12.69 4.42
N THR A 44 10.40 -12.05 4.36
CA THR A 44 10.86 -11.37 3.12
C THR A 44 10.91 -12.34 1.93
N HIS A 45 11.36 -13.58 2.15
CA HIS A 45 11.42 -14.59 1.10
C HIS A 45 10.03 -15.04 0.63
N MET A 46 9.09 -15.26 1.56
CA MET A 46 7.70 -15.58 1.20
C MET A 46 7.06 -14.45 0.38
N VAL A 47 7.27 -13.19 0.76
CA VAL A 47 6.78 -12.03 0.00
C VAL A 47 7.39 -12.00 -1.40
N ARG A 48 8.70 -12.25 -1.56
CA ARG A 48 9.33 -12.33 -2.88
C ARG A 48 8.76 -13.47 -3.72
N GLN A 49 8.58 -14.67 -3.17
CA GLN A 49 7.97 -15.78 -3.90
C GLN A 49 6.54 -15.49 -4.37
N LEU A 50 5.79 -14.70 -3.60
CA LEU A 50 4.44 -14.28 -3.97
C LEU A 50 4.40 -13.30 -5.16
N HIS A 51 5.50 -12.61 -5.44
CA HIS A 51 5.55 -11.53 -6.42
C HIS A 51 6.52 -11.79 -7.59
N ASP A 52 7.57 -12.58 -7.41
CA ASP A 52 8.57 -12.84 -8.45
C ASP A 52 7.97 -13.66 -9.61
N GLY A 53 8.26 -13.26 -10.85
CA GLY A 53 7.80 -13.96 -12.05
C GLY A 53 6.28 -13.88 -12.31
N MET A 54 5.57 -12.97 -11.62
CA MET A 54 4.12 -12.83 -11.81
C MET A 54 3.80 -12.30 -13.21
N MET A 55 2.89 -13.00 -13.89
CA MET A 55 2.41 -12.68 -15.22
C MET A 55 0.89 -12.46 -15.17
N ALA A 56 0.38 -11.49 -15.92
CA ALA A 56 -1.05 -11.24 -16.10
C ALA A 56 -1.43 -11.29 -17.58
N CYS A 57 -2.70 -11.61 -17.84
CA CYS A 57 -3.36 -11.35 -19.10
C CYS A 57 -4.72 -10.70 -18.77
N LEU A 58 -5.20 -9.85 -19.68
CA LEU A 58 -6.49 -9.20 -19.57
C LEU A 58 -7.51 -10.06 -20.31
N THR A 59 -8.64 -10.32 -19.68
CA THR A 59 -9.78 -10.95 -20.34
C THR A 59 -10.87 -9.90 -20.51
N GLU A 60 -11.20 -9.57 -21.75
CA GLU A 60 -12.27 -8.63 -22.09
C GLU A 60 -13.19 -9.27 -23.13
N ASN A 61 -14.49 -9.33 -22.82
CA ASN A 61 -15.52 -9.88 -23.71
C ASN A 61 -15.19 -11.27 -24.30
N GLY A 62 -14.51 -12.12 -23.53
CA GLY A 62 -14.11 -13.48 -23.96
C GLY A 62 -12.81 -13.54 -24.76
N ALA A 63 -12.21 -12.41 -25.12
CA ALA A 63 -10.87 -12.34 -25.70
C ALA A 63 -9.82 -12.23 -24.58
N VAL A 64 -8.73 -13.01 -24.69
CA VAL A 64 -7.61 -12.98 -23.75
C VAL A 64 -6.43 -12.26 -24.42
N SER A 65 -5.86 -11.27 -23.73
CA SER A 65 -4.69 -10.54 -24.21
C SER A 65 -3.43 -11.41 -24.19
N VAL A 66 -2.38 -10.94 -24.86
CA VAL A 66 -1.03 -11.46 -24.62
C VAL A 66 -0.67 -11.34 -23.14
N THR A 67 0.09 -12.31 -22.65
CA THR A 67 0.55 -12.32 -21.27
C THR A 67 1.69 -11.30 -21.11
N PHE A 68 1.62 -10.46 -20.07
CA PHE A 68 2.65 -9.48 -19.74
C PHE A 68 3.13 -9.66 -18.29
N ALA A 69 4.38 -9.28 -18.05
CA ALA A 69 4.96 -9.33 -16.72
C ALA A 69 4.37 -8.22 -15.85
N ILE A 70 3.93 -8.59 -14.65
CA ILE A 70 3.52 -7.61 -13.66
C ILE A 70 4.79 -7.15 -12.93
N THR A 71 5.13 -5.87 -13.03
CA THR A 71 6.34 -5.29 -12.40
C THR A 71 6.04 -4.55 -11.10
N ASN A 72 4.80 -4.12 -10.90
CA ASN A 72 4.35 -3.38 -9.72
C ASN A 72 3.13 -4.05 -9.09
N GLY A 73 2.81 -3.60 -7.90
CA GLY A 73 1.62 -3.99 -7.17
C GLY A 73 1.67 -5.37 -6.52
N VAL A 74 0.67 -5.58 -5.66
CA VAL A 74 0.37 -6.86 -5.02
C VAL A 74 -0.93 -7.40 -5.59
N LYS A 75 -1.02 -8.72 -5.77
CA LYS A 75 -2.23 -9.34 -6.33
C LYS A 75 -3.43 -9.13 -5.40
N GLN A 76 -4.48 -8.46 -5.88
CA GLN A 76 -5.75 -8.34 -5.15
C GLN A 76 -6.34 -9.73 -4.86
N GLY A 77 -6.90 -9.90 -3.66
CA GLY A 77 -7.37 -11.21 -3.18
C GLY A 77 -6.27 -12.13 -2.61
N CYS A 78 -5.01 -11.70 -2.62
CA CYS A 78 -3.98 -12.34 -1.81
C CYS A 78 -4.21 -12.04 -0.32
N PHE A 79 -4.24 -13.07 0.52
CA PHE A 79 -4.41 -12.94 1.98
C PHE A 79 -3.43 -11.94 2.61
N PHE A 80 -2.21 -11.84 2.06
CA PHE A 80 -1.17 -10.94 2.58
C PHE A 80 -1.21 -9.54 1.97
N ALA A 81 -1.97 -9.28 0.91
CA ALA A 81 -2.00 -7.98 0.26
C ALA A 81 -2.41 -6.84 1.21
N PRO A 82 -3.49 -6.96 2.02
CA PRO A 82 -3.85 -5.92 2.98
C PRO A 82 -2.76 -5.66 4.03
N THR A 83 -2.13 -6.71 4.54
CA THR A 83 -1.07 -6.60 5.56
C THR A 83 0.19 -5.93 4.99
N LEU A 84 0.60 -6.30 3.78
CA LEU A 84 1.76 -5.70 3.11
C LEU A 84 1.50 -4.23 2.78
N TYR A 85 0.29 -3.91 2.34
CA TYR A 85 -0.11 -2.53 2.08
C TYR A 85 -0.09 -1.67 3.34
N ILE A 86 -0.64 -2.15 4.47
CA ILE A 86 -0.58 -1.46 5.76
C ILE A 86 0.86 -1.22 6.20
N LEU A 87 1.76 -2.21 6.02
CA LEU A 87 3.17 -2.08 6.35
C LEU A 87 3.84 -0.97 5.54
N ILE A 88 3.57 -0.92 4.23
CA ILE A 88 4.10 0.12 3.35
C ILE A 88 3.56 1.49 3.73
N TYR A 89 2.25 1.59 3.91
CA TYR A 89 1.61 2.85 4.27
C TYR A 89 2.14 3.38 5.60
N SER A 90 2.30 2.51 6.59
CA SER A 90 2.88 2.85 7.89
C SER A 90 4.33 3.36 7.76
N ALA A 91 5.12 2.78 6.85
CA ALA A 91 6.47 3.24 6.57
C ALA A 91 6.52 4.63 5.93
N ILE A 92 5.64 4.87 4.96
CA ILE A 92 5.50 6.18 4.30
C ILE A 92 5.08 7.23 5.33
N LEU A 93 4.11 6.91 6.19
CA LEU A 93 3.71 7.80 7.28
C LEU A 93 4.86 8.05 8.26
N MET A 94 5.56 7.02 8.74
CA MET A 94 6.70 7.22 9.63
C MET A 94 7.82 8.07 9.00
N ASP A 95 7.97 8.05 7.67
CA ASP A 95 8.92 8.89 6.97
C ASP A 95 8.42 10.32 6.79
N ALA A 96 7.18 10.50 6.33
CA ALA A 96 6.55 11.80 6.13
C ALA A 96 6.41 12.58 7.44
N TYR A 97 6.11 11.89 8.54
CA TYR A 97 5.93 12.47 9.87
C TYR A 97 7.21 12.52 10.71
N ARG A 98 8.36 12.07 10.16
CA ARG A 98 9.63 11.93 10.90
C ARG A 98 10.11 13.25 11.52
N ASP A 99 9.91 14.34 10.80
CA ASP A 99 10.40 15.69 11.16
C ASP A 99 9.25 16.68 11.44
N GLU A 100 8.04 16.17 11.71
CA GLU A 100 6.89 17.04 11.91
C GLU A 100 7.02 17.92 13.17
N ARG A 101 6.89 19.23 12.96
CA ARG A 101 6.51 20.19 14.01
C ARG A 101 5.00 20.04 14.27
N PRO A 102 4.53 20.21 15.52
CA PRO A 102 3.13 20.02 15.86
C PRO A 102 2.26 21.08 15.17
N GLY A 103 1.61 20.67 14.06
CA GLY A 103 0.49 21.36 13.43
C GLY A 103 0.86 22.51 12.48
N ILE A 104 0.10 22.59 11.38
CA ILE A 104 0.03 23.78 10.53
C ILE A 104 -1.00 24.72 11.18
N ARG A 105 -0.57 25.92 11.62
CA ARG A 105 -1.50 26.98 12.05
C ARG A 105 -2.14 27.57 10.81
N ILE A 106 -3.41 27.24 10.58
CA ILE A 106 -4.25 27.89 9.58
C ILE A 106 -4.77 29.18 10.23
N PRO A 107 -4.51 30.37 9.67
CA PRO A 107 -5.01 31.65 10.19
C PRO A 107 -6.52 31.79 10.12
#